data_AF-A0A7C6EAL2-F1
#
_entry.id   AF-A0A7C6EAL2-F1
#
_cell.length_a   1.000
_cell.length_b   1.000
_cell.length_c   1.000
_cell.angle_alpha   90.00
_cell.angle_beta   90.00
_cell.angle_gamma   90.00
#
_symmetry.space_group_name_H-M   'P 1'
#
loop_
_entity.id
_entity.type
_entity.pdbx_description
1 polymer ?
#
loop_
_entity_poly.entity_id
_entity_poly.type
_entity_poly.pdbx_seq_one_letter_code
_entity_poly.pdbx_strand_id
1 'polypeptide(L)'
;MNSVFRYPFSVIRYPLSVLRSRLTVHGRRLTVLILISIALGANGPNKELIERFSKVENALAQNDYQKASQILSDLVKDYGKSDFADELRFGLAECYFNLGNYEQARAQFIKILEAPKFPYIEPEAMYGMAISSIMLGDFRRADAVLEKLSKNE
;
A
#
# COMPACT_ATOMS: atom_id res chain seq x y z
N MET A 1 16.86 -26.44 17.43
CA MET A 1 17.30 -25.04 17.60
C MET A 1 17.41 -24.41 16.22
N ASN A 2 16.50 -23.50 15.88
CA ASN A 2 16.65 -22.46 14.84
C ASN A 2 15.32 -21.70 14.78
N SER A 3 15.15 -20.76 15.70
CA SER A 3 14.05 -19.80 15.70
C SER A 3 14.34 -18.71 14.66
N VAL A 4 13.73 -18.85 13.48
CA VAL A 4 13.66 -17.80 12.46
C VAL A 4 12.84 -16.65 13.04
N PHE A 5 13.49 -15.52 13.31
CA PHE A 5 12.81 -14.29 13.70
C PHE A 5 11.97 -13.79 12.52
N ARG A 6 10.69 -14.20 12.47
CA ARG A 6 9.66 -13.46 11.74
C ARG A 6 9.40 -12.17 12.50
N TYR A 7 9.93 -11.06 12.02
CA TYR A 7 9.54 -9.75 12.52
C TYR A 7 8.16 -9.40 11.95
N PRO A 8 7.10 -9.28 12.77
CA PRO A 8 5.87 -8.66 12.31
C PRO A 8 6.12 -7.16 12.18
N PHE A 9 5.78 -6.57 11.04
CA PHE A 9 5.86 -5.12 10.78
C PHE A 9 4.95 -4.27 11.70
N SER A 10 4.33 -4.86 12.73
CA SER A 10 3.45 -4.16 13.66
C SER A 10 4.14 -3.51 14.86
N VAL A 11 5.43 -3.75 15.13
CA VAL A 11 6.06 -3.21 16.35
C VAL A 11 7.54 -2.85 16.16
N ILE A 12 7.82 -1.70 15.55
CA ILE A 12 9.02 -0.92 15.89
C ILE A 12 8.52 0.43 16.38
N ARG A 13 8.72 0.70 17.67
CA ARG A 13 8.28 1.92 18.36
C ARG A 13 8.96 3.14 17.72
N TYR A 14 8.20 3.90 16.94
CA TYR A 14 8.55 5.25 16.56
C TYR A 14 8.01 6.23 17.61
N PRO A 15 8.72 7.33 17.91
CA PRO A 15 8.33 8.28 18.95
C PRO A 15 6.92 8.84 18.70
N LEU A 16 6.13 8.91 19.77
CA LEU A 16 4.70 9.25 19.81
C LEU A 16 4.33 10.60 19.15
N SER A 17 5.31 11.47 18.86
CA SER A 17 5.11 12.71 18.11
C SER A 17 4.79 12.49 16.63
N VAL A 18 5.30 11.42 16.00
CA VAL A 18 5.10 11.11 14.56
C VAL A 18 3.78 10.36 14.30
N LEU A 19 3.23 9.69 15.32
CA LEU A 19 1.96 8.97 15.20
C LEU A 19 0.75 9.90 15.04
N ARG A 20 0.85 11.16 15.51
CA ARG A 20 -0.26 12.13 15.40
C ARG A 20 -0.47 12.64 13.97
N SER A 21 0.56 12.59 13.13
CA SER A 21 0.46 12.93 11.69
C SER A 21 0.20 11.72 10.79
N ARG A 22 0.46 10.49 11.25
CA ARG A 22 0.21 9.25 10.47
C ARG A 22 -1.12 8.56 10.77
N LEU A 23 -1.68 8.72 11.97
CA LEU A 23 -3.09 8.33 12.25
C LEU A 23 -4.05 9.10 11.34
N THR A 24 -3.69 10.33 10.96
CA THR A 24 -4.41 11.08 9.95
C THR A 24 -4.22 10.55 8.54
N VAL A 25 -3.16 9.83 8.15
CA VAL A 25 -2.99 9.37 6.74
C VAL A 25 -3.82 8.10 6.44
N HIS A 26 -3.82 7.12 7.34
CA HIS A 26 -4.71 5.96 7.22
C HIS A 26 -6.18 6.37 7.43
N GLY A 27 -6.44 7.28 8.37
CA GLY A 27 -7.73 7.93 8.52
C GLY A 27 -8.10 8.78 7.30
N ARG A 28 -7.14 9.47 6.65
CA ARG A 28 -7.38 10.36 5.51
C ARG A 28 -7.84 9.58 4.30
N ARG A 29 -7.24 8.44 3.96
CA ARG A 29 -7.68 7.61 2.82
C ARG A 29 -9.15 7.18 2.93
N LEU A 30 -9.54 6.68 4.11
CA LEU A 30 -10.92 6.30 4.37
C LEU A 30 -11.85 7.53 4.41
N THR A 31 -11.43 8.62 5.05
CA THR A 31 -12.23 9.85 5.10
C THR A 31 -12.38 10.53 3.74
N VAL A 32 -11.38 10.47 2.85
CA VAL A 32 -11.46 11.02 1.49
C VAL A 32 -12.46 10.20 0.67
N LEU A 33 -12.41 8.86 0.76
CA LEU A 33 -13.41 7.98 0.13
C LEU A 33 -14.82 8.24 0.68
N ILE A 34 -14.97 8.39 1.99
CA ILE A 34 -16.25 8.69 2.65
C ILE A 34 -16.77 10.07 2.24
N LEU A 35 -15.92 11.11 2.22
CA LEU A 35 -16.29 12.48 1.84
C LEU A 35 -16.69 12.58 0.36
N ILE A 36 -15.99 11.87 -0.53
CA ILE A 36 -16.33 11.81 -1.96
C ILE A 36 -17.66 11.08 -2.17
N SER A 37 -17.95 10.04 -1.38
CA SER A 37 -19.21 9.30 -1.43
C SER A 37 -20.42 10.13 -0.99
N ILE A 38 -20.23 10.97 0.04
CA ILE A 38 -21.24 11.91 0.52
C ILE A 38 -21.46 13.03 -0.51
N ALA A 39 -20.40 13.48 -1.18
CA ALA A 39 -20.46 14.59 -2.13
C ALA A 39 -21.05 14.23 -3.52
N LEU A 40 -20.94 12.98 -3.99
CA LEU A 40 -21.26 12.61 -5.39
C LEU A 40 -22.55 11.80 -5.62
N GLY A 41 -23.32 11.49 -4.57
CA GLY A 41 -24.56 10.71 -4.71
C GLY A 41 -24.29 9.21 -4.92
N ALA A 42 -24.82 8.40 -4.02
CA ALA A 42 -24.42 7.01 -3.76
C ALA A 42 -24.79 5.94 -4.82
N ASN A 43 -24.89 6.27 -6.11
CA ASN A 43 -25.32 5.34 -7.17
C ASN A 43 -24.31 5.16 -8.33
N GLY A 44 -23.03 5.51 -8.12
CA GLY A 44 -21.97 5.34 -9.12
C GLY A 44 -21.04 4.13 -8.88
N PRO A 45 -20.08 3.88 -9.79
CA PRO A 45 -19.03 2.84 -9.66
C PRO A 45 -18.24 2.91 -8.35
N ASN A 46 -18.33 4.00 -7.60
CA ASN A 46 -17.73 4.15 -6.28
C ASN A 46 -18.40 3.28 -5.19
N LYS A 47 -19.70 2.96 -5.31
CA LYS A 47 -20.38 2.09 -4.32
C LYS A 47 -19.81 0.67 -4.32
N GLU A 48 -19.59 0.13 -5.51
CA GLU A 48 -18.98 -1.20 -5.68
C GLU A 48 -17.54 -1.23 -5.18
N LEU A 49 -16.76 -0.18 -5.49
CA LEU A 49 -15.41 0.00 -4.97
C LEU A 49 -15.39 -0.05 -3.44
N ILE A 50 -16.27 0.70 -2.76
CA ILE A 50 -16.35 0.75 -1.30
C ILE A 50 -16.74 -0.61 -0.72
N GLU A 51 -17.72 -1.30 -1.30
CA GLU A 51 -18.14 -2.62 -0.82
C GLU A 51 -17.01 -3.65 -0.94
N ARG A 52 -16.34 -3.67 -2.10
CA ARG A 52 -15.20 -4.56 -2.33
C ARG A 52 -14.03 -4.20 -1.44
N PHE A 53 -13.78 -2.92 -1.21
CA PHE A 53 -12.73 -2.46 -0.30
C PHE A 53 -13.01 -2.84 1.16
N SER A 54 -14.26 -2.77 1.61
CA SER A 54 -14.64 -3.27 2.94
C SER A 54 -14.34 -4.77 3.11
N LYS A 55 -14.51 -5.57 2.05
CA LYS A 55 -14.10 -6.99 2.05
C LYS A 55 -12.58 -7.15 2.14
N VAL A 56 -11.80 -6.25 1.54
CA VAL A 56 -10.34 -6.20 1.69
C VAL A 56 -9.98 -5.92 3.15
N GLU A 57 -10.57 -4.90 3.77
CA GLU A 57 -10.32 -4.57 5.18
C GLU A 57 -10.65 -5.72 6.13
N ASN A 58 -11.77 -6.41 5.89
CA ASN A 58 -12.14 -7.59 6.66
C ASN A 58 -11.10 -8.71 6.52
N ALA A 59 -10.63 -8.98 5.31
CA ALA A 59 -9.60 -9.98 5.06
C ALA A 59 -8.26 -9.59 5.72
N LEU A 60 -7.87 -8.32 5.64
CA LEU A 60 -6.65 -7.80 6.29
C LEU A 60 -6.74 -7.89 7.82
N ALA A 61 -7.91 -7.60 8.42
CA ALA A 61 -8.14 -7.77 9.85
C ALA A 61 -7.99 -9.23 10.31
N GLN A 62 -8.23 -10.18 9.41
CA GLN A 62 -8.01 -11.62 9.63
C GLN A 62 -6.58 -12.07 9.27
N ASN A 63 -5.71 -11.17 8.83
CA ASN A 63 -4.39 -11.45 8.25
C ASN A 63 -4.46 -12.38 7.02
N ASP A 64 -5.62 -12.45 6.36
CA ASP A 64 -5.80 -13.19 5.12
C ASP A 64 -5.35 -12.33 3.92
N TYR A 65 -4.02 -12.15 3.84
CA TYR A 65 -3.39 -11.39 2.76
C TYR A 65 -3.60 -12.03 1.39
N GLN A 66 -3.83 -13.35 1.33
CA GLN A 66 -4.10 -14.06 0.09
C GLN A 66 -5.44 -13.60 -0.48
N LYS A 67 -6.51 -13.64 0.31
CA LYS A 67 -7.83 -13.17 -0.09
C LYS A 67 -7.83 -11.66 -0.37
N ALA A 68 -7.19 -10.86 0.49
CA ALA A 68 -7.06 -9.42 0.27
C ALA A 68 -6.38 -9.12 -1.08
N SER A 69 -5.29 -9.81 -1.41
CA SER A 69 -4.58 -9.62 -2.69
C SER A 69 -5.42 -9.99 -3.91
N GLN A 70 -6.28 -11.01 -3.82
CA GLN A 70 -7.17 -11.39 -4.93
C GLN A 70 -8.19 -10.28 -5.20
N ILE A 71 -8.86 -9.80 -4.17
CA ILE A 71 -9.86 -8.73 -4.28
C ILE A 71 -9.19 -7.44 -4.78
N LEU A 72 -8.03 -7.08 -4.23
CA LEU A 72 -7.26 -5.91 -4.65
C LEU A 72 -6.75 -6.02 -6.08
N SER A 73 -6.32 -7.20 -6.53
CA SER A 73 -5.93 -7.43 -7.92
C SER A 73 -7.09 -7.14 -8.87
N ASP A 74 -8.31 -7.58 -8.54
CA ASP A 74 -9.47 -7.29 -9.36
C ASP A 74 -9.85 -5.80 -9.30
N LEU A 75 -9.77 -5.17 -8.11
CA LEU A 75 -9.96 -3.73 -8.01
C LEU A 75 -8.94 -2.93 -8.83
N VAL A 76 -7.68 -3.36 -8.88
CA VAL A 76 -6.66 -2.73 -9.74
C VAL A 76 -6.96 -2.93 -11.22
N LYS A 77 -7.59 -4.04 -11.64
CA LYS A 77 -8.02 -4.21 -13.04
C LYS A 77 -9.14 -3.23 -13.40
N ASP A 78 -10.14 -3.12 -12.53
CA ASP A 78 -11.35 -2.36 -12.79
C ASP A 78 -11.14 -0.84 -12.60
N TYR A 79 -10.34 -0.46 -11.61
CA TYR A 79 -10.11 0.92 -11.17
C TYR A 79 -8.66 1.39 -11.35
N GLY A 80 -7.81 0.64 -12.05
CA GLY A 80 -6.37 0.93 -12.21
C GLY A 80 -6.01 2.18 -13.02
N LYS A 81 -7.01 2.89 -13.56
CA LYS A 81 -6.89 4.22 -14.19
C LYS A 81 -7.63 5.32 -13.41
N SER A 82 -8.41 4.95 -12.39
CA SER A 82 -9.16 5.88 -11.53
C SER A 82 -8.23 6.62 -10.58
N ASP A 83 -8.75 7.60 -9.85
CA ASP A 83 -7.97 8.33 -8.85
C ASP A 83 -7.57 7.47 -7.65
N PHE A 84 -8.10 6.26 -7.53
CA PHE A 84 -7.74 5.30 -6.47
C PHE A 84 -6.65 4.31 -6.89
N ALA A 85 -6.14 4.42 -8.12
CA ALA A 85 -5.25 3.43 -8.70
C ALA A 85 -3.98 3.22 -7.85
N ASP A 86 -3.42 4.31 -7.32
CA ASP A 86 -2.18 4.27 -6.55
C ASP A 86 -2.40 3.61 -5.18
N GLU A 87 -3.49 3.93 -4.50
CA GLU A 87 -3.88 3.32 -3.23
C GLU A 87 -4.19 1.83 -3.37
N LEU A 88 -4.89 1.44 -4.44
CA LEU A 88 -5.20 0.04 -4.73
C LEU A 88 -3.93 -0.76 -5.04
N ARG A 89 -3.02 -0.20 -5.85
CA ARG A 89 -1.72 -0.81 -6.13
C ARG A 89 -0.87 -0.91 -4.87
N PHE A 90 -0.89 0.11 -4.02
CA PHE A 90 -0.14 0.12 -2.76
C PHE A 90 -0.63 -1.00 -1.83
N GLY A 91 -1.93 -1.07 -1.59
CA GLY A 91 -2.50 -2.15 -0.77
C GLY A 91 -2.22 -3.54 -1.35
N LEU A 92 -2.28 -3.68 -2.68
CA LEU A 92 -1.92 -4.94 -3.35
C LEU A 92 -0.44 -5.29 -3.14
N ALA A 93 0.44 -4.31 -3.24
CA ALA A 93 1.87 -4.47 -2.99
C ALA A 93 2.15 -4.92 -1.55
N GLU A 94 1.48 -4.31 -0.57
CA GLU A 94 1.59 -4.70 0.83
C GLU A 94 1.10 -6.12 1.08
N CYS A 95 0.00 -6.53 0.45
CA CYS A 95 -0.46 -7.91 0.54
C CYS A 95 0.58 -8.89 -0.01
N TYR A 96 1.13 -8.61 -1.20
CA TYR A 96 2.20 -9.44 -1.76
C TYR A 96 3.44 -9.47 -0.90
N PHE A 97 3.83 -8.34 -0.29
CA PHE A 97 4.97 -8.28 0.61
C PHE A 97 4.77 -9.18 1.84
N ASN A 98 3.60 -9.11 2.48
CA ASN A 98 3.27 -9.95 3.65
C ASN A 98 3.18 -11.44 3.31
N LEU A 99 2.84 -11.78 2.06
CA LEU A 99 2.87 -13.16 1.55
C LEU A 99 4.29 -13.66 1.20
N GLY A 100 5.30 -12.79 1.25
CA GLY A 100 6.67 -13.12 0.82
C GLY A 100 6.87 -13.04 -0.70
N ASN A 101 5.88 -12.55 -1.45
CA ASN A 101 5.93 -12.40 -2.90
C ASN A 101 6.58 -11.05 -3.27
N TYR A 102 7.84 -10.87 -2.88
CA TYR A 102 8.54 -9.59 -2.98
C TYR A 102 8.69 -9.09 -4.43
N GLU A 103 8.81 -9.98 -5.42
CA GLU A 103 8.82 -9.60 -6.83
C GLU A 103 7.51 -8.92 -7.26
N GLN A 104 6.37 -9.49 -6.86
CA GLN A 104 5.05 -8.95 -7.18
C GLN A 104 4.81 -7.63 -6.43
N ALA A 105 5.22 -7.54 -5.17
CA ALA A 105 5.17 -6.31 -4.38
C ALA A 105 5.95 -5.18 -5.06
N ARG A 106 7.22 -5.46 -5.40
CA ARG A 106 8.11 -4.53 -6.10
C ARG A 106 7.51 -4.05 -7.42
N ALA A 107 6.93 -4.95 -8.21
CA ALA A 107 6.29 -4.60 -9.48
C ALA A 107 5.11 -3.64 -9.31
N GLN A 108 4.30 -3.77 -8.25
CA GLN A 108 3.21 -2.82 -7.98
C GLN A 108 3.74 -1.47 -7.51
N PHE A 109 4.77 -1.43 -6.66
CA PHE A 109 5.38 -0.16 -6.26
C PHE A 109 5.99 0.59 -7.45
N ILE A 110 6.67 -0.10 -8.36
CA ILE A 110 7.20 0.51 -9.60
C ILE A 110 6.08 1.18 -10.40
N LYS A 111 4.93 0.53 -10.56
CA LYS A 111 3.79 1.11 -11.29
C LYS A 111 3.24 2.40 -10.67
N ILE A 112 3.31 2.52 -9.34
CA ILE A 112 2.94 3.77 -8.64
C ILE A 112 3.97 4.86 -8.98
N LEU A 113 5.26 4.50 -8.99
CA LEU A 113 6.37 5.44 -9.21
C LEU A 113 6.57 5.86 -10.67
N GLU A 114 6.06 5.10 -11.65
CA GLU A 114 6.11 5.43 -13.07
C GLU A 114 5.24 6.65 -13.42
N ALA A 115 4.10 6.80 -12.75
CA ALA A 115 3.15 7.89 -12.96
C ALA A 115 2.35 8.18 -11.68
N PRO A 116 3.02 8.71 -10.63
CA PRO A 116 2.34 8.94 -9.35
C PRO A 116 1.25 9.98 -9.54
N LYS A 117 0.00 9.61 -9.25
CA LYS A 117 -1.13 10.53 -9.30
C LYS A 117 -1.06 11.56 -8.20
N PHE A 118 -0.52 11.17 -7.05
CA PHE A 118 -0.42 12.04 -5.88
C PHE A 118 1.00 12.04 -5.30
N PRO A 119 1.62 13.22 -5.08
CA PRO A 119 2.97 13.30 -4.52
C PRO A 119 3.12 12.62 -3.15
N TYR A 120 2.04 12.58 -2.37
CA TYR A 120 2.08 12.05 -1.01
C TYR A 120 2.35 10.54 -0.94
N ILE A 121 2.15 9.77 -2.02
CA ILE A 121 2.34 8.31 -2.02
C ILE A 121 3.73 7.89 -2.49
N GLU A 122 4.45 8.80 -3.16
CA GLU A 122 5.76 8.51 -3.75
C GLU A 122 6.78 8.05 -2.69
N PRO A 123 6.95 8.73 -1.53
CA PRO A 123 7.92 8.30 -0.52
C PRO A 123 7.65 6.91 0.03
N GLU A 124 6.38 6.58 0.30
CA GLU A 124 5.95 5.29 0.83
C GLU A 124 6.13 4.18 -0.21
N ALA A 125 5.82 4.44 -1.49
CA ALA A 125 6.03 3.48 -2.57
C ALA A 125 7.52 3.24 -2.83
N MET A 126 8.36 4.27 -2.76
CA MET A 126 9.82 4.15 -2.84
C MET A 126 10.37 3.31 -1.69
N TYR A 127 9.91 3.57 -0.46
CA TYR A 127 10.30 2.77 0.69
C TYR A 127 9.88 1.29 0.51
N GLY A 128 8.63 1.04 0.14
CA GLY A 128 8.13 -0.32 -0.14
C GLY A 128 8.93 -1.04 -1.23
N MET A 129 9.31 -0.34 -2.30
CA MET A 129 10.17 -0.85 -3.37
C MET A 129 11.58 -1.18 -2.86
N ALA A 130 12.17 -0.31 -2.04
CA ALA A 130 13.50 -0.52 -1.47
C ALA A 130 13.51 -1.76 -0.56
N ILE A 131 12.58 -1.86 0.39
CA ILE A 131 12.46 -3.01 1.28
C ILE A 131 12.20 -4.30 0.48
N SER A 132 11.30 -4.28 -0.51
CA SER A 132 11.07 -5.43 -1.37
C SER A 132 12.34 -5.86 -2.12
N SER A 133 13.16 -4.90 -2.55
CA SER A 133 14.44 -5.17 -3.23
C SER A 133 15.49 -5.75 -2.28
N ILE A 134 15.54 -5.29 -1.03
CA ILE A 134 16.39 -5.88 0.03
C ILE A 134 16.00 -7.33 0.28
N MET A 135 14.70 -7.63 0.39
CA MET A 135 14.22 -9.00 0.60
C MET A 135 14.54 -9.94 -0.58
N LEU A 136 14.71 -9.38 -1.78
CA LEU A 136 15.15 -10.11 -2.98
C LEU A 136 16.68 -10.21 -3.12
N GLY A 137 17.46 -9.55 -2.24
CA GLY A 137 18.91 -9.45 -2.34
C GLY A 137 19.40 -8.48 -3.43
N ASP A 138 18.51 -7.69 -4.04
CA ASP A 138 18.85 -6.65 -5.02
C ASP A 138 19.24 -5.35 -4.32
N PHE A 139 20.37 -5.39 -3.59
CA PHE A 139 20.87 -4.27 -2.80
C PHE A 139 21.19 -3.04 -3.66
N ARG A 140 21.69 -3.25 -4.90
CA ARG A 140 21.96 -2.16 -5.84
C ARG A 140 20.73 -1.32 -6.11
N ARG A 141 19.58 -1.97 -6.32
CA ARG A 141 18.31 -1.27 -6.54
C ARG A 141 17.81 -0.60 -5.27
N ALA A 142 17.92 -1.29 -4.13
CA ALA A 142 17.52 -0.73 -2.84
C ALA A 142 18.29 0.57 -2.55
N ASP A 143 19.62 0.57 -2.71
CA ASP A 143 20.48 1.73 -2.50
C ASP A 143 20.08 2.89 -3.41
N ALA A 144 19.90 2.64 -4.71
CA ALA A 144 19.49 3.67 -5.67
C ALA A 144 18.14 4.31 -5.30
N VAL A 145 17.16 3.52 -4.85
CA VAL A 145 15.85 4.03 -4.44
C VAL A 145 15.95 4.82 -3.13
N LEU A 146 16.72 4.33 -2.16
CA LEU A 146 16.91 4.99 -0.86
C LEU A 146 17.69 6.31 -1.00
N GLU A 147 18.69 6.38 -1.88
CA GLU A 147 19.39 7.62 -2.19
C GLU A 147 18.48 8.67 -2.81
N LYS A 148 17.55 8.26 -3.69
CA LYS A 148 16.55 9.18 -4.23
C LYS A 148 15.59 9.63 -3.12
N LEU A 149 15.20 8.72 -2.22
CA LEU A 149 14.29 9.03 -1.12
C LEU A 149 14.90 10.06 -0.15
N SER A 150 16.16 9.88 0.23
CA SER A 150 16.85 10.77 1.19
C SER A 150 17.14 12.17 0.66
N LYS A 151 17.17 12.35 -0.67
CA LYS A 151 17.35 13.65 -1.32
C LYS A 151 16.04 14.44 -1.47
N ASN A 152 14.90 13.79 -1.26
CA ASN A 152 13.57 14.35 -1.46
C ASN A 152 12.87 14.77 -0.14
N GLU A 153 13.56 14.68 1.01
CA GLU A 153 13.12 15.21 2.32
C GLU A 153 13.52 16.69 2.51
#